data_AF-A0A381ZLT8-F1
#
_entry.id   AF-A0A381ZLT8-F1
#
_cell.length_a   1.000
_cell.length_b   1.000
_cell.length_c   1.000
_cell.angle_alpha   90.00
_cell.angle_beta   90.00
_cell.angle_gamma   90.00
#
_symmetry.space_group_name_H-M   'P 1'
#
loop_
_entity.id
_entity.type
_entity.pdbx_description
1 polymer ?
#
loop_
_entity_poly.entity_id
_entity_poly.type
_entity_poly.pdbx_seq_one_letter_code
_entity_poly.pdbx_strand_id
1 'polypeptide(L)'
;MHPVLYQSDALTLNSYTIFFLLAWVVGGSVFYLEFRRLGWELEQMMFVMGGCIIGAAAGSYLFSVIFVGWEEIPKAIRSLDFSGKTVLGGITGGFIAVEYTKKRIGYPHSTGDAFALAIPIGHAIGRVGCFLAGCCFGTRCHLPWAVIYPQGSMAHLSHINHGFLSATSMASLPVHPTPIYEIIFNLTLF
;
A
#
# COMPACT_ATOMS: atom_id res chain seq x y z
N MET A 1 1.51 -14.20 -12.82
CA MET A 1 1.21 -13.56 -11.52
C MET A 1 1.55 -14.55 -10.42
N HIS A 2 2.47 -14.20 -9.53
CA HIS A 2 2.93 -15.07 -8.44
C HIS A 2 2.56 -14.44 -7.10
N PRO A 3 1.40 -14.78 -6.50
CA PRO A 3 0.97 -14.18 -5.24
C PRO A 3 1.91 -14.52 -4.08
N VAL A 4 2.46 -15.74 -4.08
CA VAL A 4 3.46 -16.24 -3.13
C VAL A 4 4.79 -16.41 -3.85
N LEU A 5 5.85 -15.79 -3.34
CA LEU A 5 7.20 -15.87 -3.91
C LEU A 5 8.06 -16.90 -3.18
N TYR A 6 7.84 -17.06 -1.88
CA TYR A 6 8.53 -18.05 -1.07
C TYR A 6 7.62 -18.50 0.08
N GLN A 7 7.54 -19.80 0.32
CA GLN A 7 6.74 -20.39 1.39
C GLN A 7 7.61 -21.37 2.18
N SER A 8 7.69 -21.16 3.49
CA SER A 8 8.32 -22.05 4.47
C SER A 8 7.35 -22.27 5.63
N ASP A 9 7.58 -23.27 6.48
CA ASP A 9 6.71 -23.59 7.62
C ASP A 9 6.53 -22.43 8.62
N ALA A 10 7.46 -21.46 8.61
CA ALA A 10 7.44 -20.30 9.53
C ALA A 10 7.11 -18.96 8.85
N LEU A 11 7.23 -18.85 7.52
CA LEU A 11 7.13 -17.57 6.81
C LEU A 11 6.60 -17.75 5.38
N THR A 12 5.56 -16.96 5.05
CA THR A 12 5.03 -16.81 3.69
C THR A 12 5.39 -15.43 3.17
N LEU A 13 6.31 -15.34 2.21
CA LEU A 13 6.67 -14.09 1.54
C LEU A 13 5.78 -13.90 0.31
N ASN A 14 4.82 -12.99 0.46
CA ASN A 14 3.94 -12.58 -0.62
C ASN A 14 4.60 -11.50 -1.49
N SER A 15 4.31 -11.50 -2.78
CA SER A 15 4.70 -10.40 -3.69
C SER A 15 4.28 -9.05 -3.13
N TYR A 16 3.10 -8.98 -2.52
CA TYR A 16 2.60 -7.77 -1.87
C TYR A 16 3.57 -7.21 -0.82
N THR A 17 4.08 -8.06 0.09
CA THR A 17 4.96 -7.63 1.17
C THR A 17 6.27 -7.05 0.64
N ILE A 18 6.85 -7.66 -0.41
CA ILE A 18 8.10 -7.17 -1.02
C ILE A 18 7.89 -5.80 -1.63
N PHE A 19 6.84 -5.63 -2.45
CA PHE A 19 6.55 -4.35 -3.09
C PHE A 19 6.11 -3.29 -2.08
N PHE A 20 5.47 -3.68 -0.97
CA PHE A 20 5.14 -2.77 0.12
C PHE A 20 6.41 -2.24 0.80
N LEU A 21 7.38 -3.11 1.13
CA LEU A 21 8.66 -2.66 1.69
C LEU A 21 9.43 -1.78 0.69
N LEU A 22 9.44 -2.18 -0.59
CA LEU A 22 10.04 -1.39 -1.65
C LEU A 22 9.40 0.00 -1.77
N ALA A 23 8.08 0.09 -1.66
CA ALA A 23 7.35 1.37 -1.68
C ALA A 23 7.80 2.30 -0.54
N TRP A 24 8.00 1.78 0.67
CA TRP A 24 8.53 2.56 1.79
C TRP A 24 9.96 3.05 1.56
N VAL A 25 10.83 2.17 1.04
CA VAL A 25 12.23 2.51 0.76
C VAL A 25 12.33 3.56 -0.35
N VAL A 26 11.64 3.35 -1.47
CA VAL A 26 11.68 4.27 -2.61
C VAL A 26 10.96 5.58 -2.28
N GLY A 27 9.78 5.53 -1.67
CA GLY A 27 9.06 6.73 -1.23
C GLY A 27 9.88 7.55 -0.23
N GLY A 28 10.53 6.91 0.75
CA GLY A 28 11.43 7.59 1.68
C GLY A 28 12.67 8.18 1.00
N SER A 29 13.21 7.49 -0.02
CA SER A 29 14.34 8.00 -0.82
C SER A 29 13.95 9.22 -1.65
N VAL A 30 12.79 9.19 -2.31
CA VAL A 30 12.25 10.34 -3.06
C VAL A 30 11.98 11.51 -2.12
N PHE A 31 11.38 11.26 -0.96
CA PHE A 31 11.17 12.28 0.06
C PHE A 31 12.50 12.92 0.49
N TYR A 32 13.55 12.13 0.70
CA TYR A 32 14.87 12.62 1.02
C TYR A 32 15.46 13.49 -0.10
N LEU A 33 15.33 13.06 -1.36
CA LEU A 33 15.83 13.83 -2.51
C LEU A 33 15.10 15.18 -2.64
N GLU A 34 13.78 15.20 -2.48
CA GLU A 34 12.98 16.43 -2.51
C GLU A 34 13.28 17.33 -1.32
N PHE A 35 13.46 16.76 -0.13
CA PHE A 35 13.94 17.47 1.05
C PHE A 35 15.28 18.18 0.78
N ARG A 36 16.24 17.49 0.16
CA ARG A 36 17.54 18.07 -0.22
C ARG A 36 17.39 19.19 -1.23
N ARG A 37 16.43 19.07 -2.17
CA ARG A 37 16.10 20.10 -3.16
C ARG A 37 15.52 21.36 -2.52
N LEU A 38 14.72 21.20 -1.47
CA LEU A 38 14.07 22.30 -0.75
C LEU A 38 14.97 22.97 0.30
N GLY A 39 16.17 22.42 0.57
CA GLY A 39 17.17 23.06 1.44
C GLY A 39 16.81 23.08 2.92
N TRP A 40 16.00 22.13 3.39
CA TRP A 40 15.63 22.03 4.81
C TRP A 40 16.76 21.45 5.67
N GLU A 41 16.66 21.66 6.99
CA GLU A 41 17.61 21.08 7.95
C GLU A 41 17.36 19.58 8.19
N LEU A 42 18.45 18.80 8.28
CA LEU A 42 18.39 17.34 8.41
C LEU A 42 17.64 16.90 9.67
N GLU A 43 17.86 17.59 10.79
CA GLU A 43 17.20 17.28 12.06
C GLU A 43 15.67 17.43 11.96
N GLN A 44 15.20 18.54 11.38
CA GLN A 44 13.77 18.79 11.19
C GLN A 44 13.13 17.73 10.29
N MET A 45 13.81 17.34 9.22
CA MET A 45 13.35 16.26 8.33
C MET A 45 13.29 14.92 9.03
N MET A 46 14.29 14.56 9.83
CA MET A 46 14.27 13.30 10.58
C MET A 46 13.07 13.24 11.54
N PHE A 47 12.75 14.35 12.22
CA PHE A 47 11.56 14.43 13.07
C PHE A 47 10.27 14.30 12.26
N VAL A 48 10.13 15.05 11.16
CA VAL A 48 8.92 15.02 10.31
C VAL A 48 8.72 13.63 9.68
N MET A 49 9.78 13.02 9.15
CA MET A 49 9.75 11.70 8.55
C MET A 49 9.45 10.61 9.59
N GLY A 50 10.10 10.67 10.76
CA GLY A 50 9.82 9.76 11.87
C GLY A 50 8.37 9.86 12.36
N GLY A 51 7.87 11.09 12.53
CA GLY A 51 6.48 11.35 12.86
C GLY A 51 5.51 10.80 11.80
N CYS A 52 5.82 10.99 10.53
CA CYS A 52 5.04 10.46 9.42
C CYS A 52 4.95 8.93 9.46
N ILE A 53 6.09 8.23 9.60
CA ILE A 53 6.15 6.76 9.64
C ILE A 53 5.34 6.23 10.82
N ILE A 54 5.56 6.79 12.03
CA ILE A 54 4.87 6.36 13.25
C ILE A 54 3.36 6.63 13.14
N GLY A 55 2.99 7.83 12.69
CA GLY A 55 1.59 8.22 12.50
C GLY A 55 0.88 7.38 11.45
N ALA A 56 1.54 7.11 10.32
CA ALA A 56 0.98 6.29 9.26
C ALA A 56 0.82 4.83 9.70
N ALA A 57 1.81 4.27 10.40
CA ALA A 57 1.70 2.93 10.97
C ALA A 57 0.53 2.86 11.96
N ALA A 58 0.52 3.74 12.97
CA ALA A 58 -0.52 3.79 14.00
C ALA A 58 -1.91 4.04 13.40
N GLY A 59 -2.04 4.99 12.48
CA GLY A 59 -3.30 5.30 11.81
C GLY A 59 -3.80 4.16 10.93
N SER A 60 -2.90 3.48 10.21
CA SER A 60 -3.29 2.32 9.39
C SER A 60 -3.86 1.18 10.24
N TYR A 61 -3.28 0.93 11.41
CA TYR A 61 -3.75 -0.06 12.38
C TYR A 61 -5.04 0.38 13.06
N LEU A 62 -5.13 1.63 13.52
CA LEU A 62 -6.32 2.15 14.20
C LEU A 62 -7.55 2.05 13.28
N PHE A 63 -7.40 2.42 12.01
CA PHE A 63 -8.48 2.30 11.05
C PHE A 63 -8.77 0.84 10.71
N SER A 64 -7.76 -0.04 10.60
CA SER A 64 -8.04 -1.47 10.41
C SER A 64 -8.85 -2.06 11.57
N VAL A 65 -8.59 -1.62 12.81
CA VAL A 65 -9.38 -2.03 13.98
C VAL A 65 -10.85 -1.63 13.82
N ILE A 66 -11.10 -0.39 13.39
CA ILE A 66 -12.45 0.16 13.26
C ILE A 66 -13.24 -0.57 12.16
N PHE A 67 -12.60 -0.93 11.05
CA PHE A 67 -13.28 -1.53 9.89
C PHE A 67 -13.31 -3.07 9.91
N VAL A 68 -12.28 -3.72 10.46
CA VAL A 68 -12.10 -5.19 10.41
C VAL A 68 -12.31 -5.85 11.78
N GLY A 69 -12.13 -5.12 12.88
CA GLY A 69 -12.31 -5.62 14.25
C GLY A 69 -10.99 -5.90 14.98
N TRP A 70 -11.07 -6.01 16.31
CA TRP A 70 -9.90 -6.13 17.21
C TRP A 70 -9.19 -7.50 17.16
N GLU A 71 -9.89 -8.56 16.73
CA GLU A 71 -9.40 -9.94 16.88
C GLU A 71 -8.34 -10.35 15.85
N GLU A 72 -8.25 -9.66 14.71
CA GLU A 72 -7.36 -9.99 13.59
C GLU A 72 -5.97 -9.31 13.67
N ILE A 73 -5.82 -8.30 14.55
CA ILE A 73 -4.59 -7.47 14.65
C ILE A 73 -3.38 -8.25 15.20
N PRO A 74 -3.50 -9.04 16.29
CA PRO A 74 -2.34 -9.73 16.86
C PRO A 74 -1.79 -10.81 15.91
N LYS A 75 -2.66 -11.42 15.10
CA LYS A 75 -2.28 -12.41 14.08
C LYS A 75 -1.49 -11.76 12.95
N ALA A 76 -1.97 -10.62 12.43
CA ALA A 76 -1.30 -9.89 11.35
C ALA A 76 0.10 -9.37 11.73
N ILE A 77 0.27 -8.89 12.98
CA ILE A 77 1.58 -8.43 13.47
C ILE A 77 2.57 -9.60 13.60
N ARG A 78 2.10 -10.78 14.04
CA ARG A 78 2.96 -11.94 14.31
C ARG A 78 3.43 -12.66 13.04
N SER A 79 2.63 -12.63 11.97
CA SER A 79 2.95 -13.31 10.70
C SER A 79 3.70 -12.44 9.68
N LEU A 80 4.06 -11.20 10.03
CA LEU A 80 4.52 -10.18 9.05
C LEU A 80 3.54 -10.04 7.87
N ASP A 81 2.26 -10.33 8.10
CA ASP A 81 1.25 -10.18 7.08
C ASP A 81 0.82 -8.71 7.05
N PHE A 82 1.22 -8.03 5.98
CA PHE A 82 0.83 -6.65 5.74
C PHE A 82 -0.56 -6.53 5.12
N SER A 83 -1.25 -7.65 4.89
CA SER A 83 -2.65 -7.70 4.48
C SER A 83 -3.56 -7.13 5.56
N GLY A 84 -4.55 -6.31 5.17
CA GLY A 84 -5.50 -5.69 6.11
C GLY A 84 -5.15 -4.28 6.60
N LYS A 85 -4.05 -3.69 6.13
CA LYS A 85 -3.71 -2.28 6.40
C LYS A 85 -4.57 -1.35 5.53
N THR A 86 -5.00 -0.23 6.11
CA THR A 86 -5.80 0.76 5.38
C THR A 86 -4.92 1.91 4.87
N VAL A 87 -5.00 2.20 3.57
CA VAL A 87 -4.32 3.37 2.99
C VAL A 87 -4.88 4.66 3.58
N LEU A 88 -6.21 4.72 3.76
CA LEU A 88 -6.89 5.87 4.35
C LEU A 88 -6.37 6.19 5.76
N GLY A 89 -6.25 5.19 6.63
CA GLY A 89 -5.71 5.35 7.97
C GLY A 89 -4.23 5.73 7.95
N GLY A 90 -3.45 5.17 7.03
CA GLY A 90 -2.04 5.52 6.83
C GLY A 90 -1.85 6.99 6.45
N ILE A 91 -2.56 7.47 5.43
CA ILE A 91 -2.48 8.87 4.97
C ILE A 91 -2.97 9.82 6.06
N THR A 92 -4.13 9.53 6.67
CA THR A 92 -4.72 10.39 7.71
C THR A 92 -3.84 10.46 8.95
N GLY A 93 -3.37 9.31 9.44
CA GLY A 93 -2.49 9.24 10.61
C GLY A 93 -1.13 9.88 10.35
N GLY A 94 -0.55 9.65 9.17
CA GLY A 94 0.69 10.29 8.75
C GLY A 94 0.57 11.81 8.68
N PHE A 95 -0.51 12.32 8.07
CA PHE A 95 -0.77 13.76 7.98
C PHE A 95 -0.91 14.42 9.36
N ILE A 96 -1.73 13.85 10.24
CA ILE A 96 -1.93 14.37 11.60
C ILE A 96 -0.60 14.38 12.36
N ALA A 97 0.19 13.30 12.27
CA ALA A 97 1.47 13.22 12.96
C ALA A 97 2.51 14.18 12.41
N VAL A 98 2.56 14.41 11.09
CA VAL A 98 3.44 15.41 10.47
C VAL A 98 3.09 16.81 10.98
N GLU A 99 1.83 17.21 10.93
CA GLU A 99 1.41 18.54 11.39
C GLU A 99 1.60 18.71 12.90
N TYR A 100 1.38 17.65 13.68
CA TYR A 100 1.70 17.65 15.12
C TYR A 100 3.19 17.84 15.36
N THR A 101 4.05 17.07 14.69
CA THR A 101 5.51 17.15 14.86
C THR A 101 6.04 18.51 14.44
N LYS A 102 5.59 19.06 13.30
CA LYS A 102 5.96 20.42 12.85
C LYS A 102 5.65 21.47 13.90
N LYS A 103 4.46 21.42 14.50
CA LYS A 103 4.06 22.32 15.59
C LYS A 103 4.97 22.16 16.82
N ARG A 104 5.41 20.94 17.14
CA ARG A 104 6.29 20.67 18.30
C ARG A 104 7.71 21.15 18.09
N ILE A 105 8.25 21.05 16.87
CA ILE A 105 9.61 21.51 16.54
C ILE A 105 9.65 22.97 16.07
N GLY A 106 8.49 23.64 15.97
CA GLY A 106 8.40 25.04 15.54
C GLY A 106 8.66 25.25 14.05
N TYR A 107 8.46 24.24 13.20
CA TYR A 107 8.71 24.33 11.76
C TYR A 107 7.56 25.06 11.04
N PRO A 108 7.78 26.23 10.43
CA PRO A 108 6.70 27.09 9.94
C PRO A 108 6.30 26.82 8.48
N HIS A 109 7.11 26.10 7.72
CA HIS A 109 6.90 25.94 6.27
C HIS A 109 6.00 24.75 5.92
N SER A 110 5.40 24.80 4.74
CA SER A 110 4.67 23.68 4.16
C SER A 110 5.63 22.54 3.87
N THR A 111 5.28 21.34 4.32
CA THR A 111 6.05 20.12 4.03
C THR A 111 5.43 19.29 2.91
N GLY A 112 4.28 19.73 2.38
CA GLY A 112 3.49 19.00 1.39
C GLY A 112 4.26 18.74 0.10
N ASP A 113 5.09 19.68 -0.35
CA ASP A 113 5.84 19.58 -1.62
C ASP A 113 6.78 18.37 -1.63
N ALA A 114 7.43 18.06 -0.51
CA ALA A 114 8.30 16.89 -0.40
C ALA A 114 7.52 15.57 -0.42
N PHE A 115 6.28 15.57 0.09
CA PHE A 115 5.39 14.42 0.06
C PHE A 115 4.63 14.28 -1.27
N ALA A 116 4.47 15.36 -2.02
CA ALA A 116 3.69 15.42 -3.25
C ALA A 116 4.21 14.44 -4.31
N LEU A 117 5.53 14.24 -4.38
CA LEU A 117 6.14 13.26 -5.29
C LEU A 117 6.38 11.90 -4.62
N ALA A 118 6.75 11.91 -3.33
CA ALA A 118 7.07 10.69 -2.59
C ALA A 118 5.87 9.73 -2.44
N ILE A 119 4.68 10.27 -2.15
CA ILE A 119 3.47 9.47 -1.92
C ILE A 119 3.00 8.77 -3.21
N PRO A 120 2.81 9.47 -4.35
CA PRO A 120 2.38 8.83 -5.59
C PRO A 120 3.35 7.76 -6.10
N ILE A 121 4.66 8.00 -6.03
CA ILE A 121 5.66 7.01 -6.44
C ILE A 121 5.61 5.78 -5.53
N GLY A 122 5.57 5.97 -4.21
CA GLY A 122 5.41 4.87 -3.27
C GLY A 122 4.12 4.09 -3.51
N HIS A 123 3.00 4.80 -3.74
CA HIS A 123 1.71 4.17 -4.03
C HIS A 123 1.73 3.38 -5.34
N ALA A 124 2.31 3.91 -6.41
CA ALA A 124 2.47 3.21 -7.69
C ALA A 124 3.23 1.89 -7.50
N ILE A 125 4.34 1.90 -6.77
CA ILE A 125 5.11 0.68 -6.46
C ILE A 125 4.26 -0.31 -5.66
N GLY A 126 3.52 0.16 -4.65
CA GLY A 126 2.59 -0.67 -3.89
C GLY A 126 1.50 -1.31 -4.76
N ARG A 127 0.99 -0.58 -5.75
CA ARG A 127 0.00 -1.09 -6.71
C ARG A 127 0.54 -2.16 -7.63
N VAL A 128 1.84 -2.18 -7.93
CA VAL A 128 2.48 -3.32 -8.61
C VAL A 128 2.36 -4.58 -7.74
N GLY A 129 2.61 -4.45 -6.43
CA GLY A 129 2.39 -5.53 -5.47
C GLY A 129 0.95 -6.04 -5.47
N CYS A 130 -0.04 -5.14 -5.46
CA CYS A 130 -1.46 -5.49 -5.56
C CYS A 130 -1.79 -6.26 -6.84
N PHE A 131 -1.27 -5.80 -7.98
CA PHE A 131 -1.45 -6.45 -9.27
C PHE A 131 -0.86 -7.87 -9.27
N LEU A 132 0.32 -8.08 -8.72
CA LEU A 132 0.93 -9.42 -8.67
C LEU A 132 0.21 -10.37 -7.71
N ALA A 133 -0.31 -9.86 -6.60
CA ALA A 133 -1.12 -10.63 -5.65
C ALA A 133 -2.54 -10.92 -6.17
N GLY A 134 -3.00 -10.17 -7.15
CA GLY A 134 -4.36 -10.22 -7.67
C GLY A 134 -5.40 -9.70 -6.70
N CYS A 135 -5.04 -8.69 -5.90
CA CYS A 135 -5.95 -7.96 -5.04
C CYS A 135 -6.28 -6.58 -5.62
N CYS A 136 -7.28 -5.90 -5.04
CA CYS A 136 -7.74 -4.59 -5.50
C CYS A 136 -8.10 -4.54 -7.00
N PHE A 137 -8.62 -5.65 -7.53
CA PHE A 137 -9.12 -5.75 -8.90
C PHE A 137 -10.46 -5.03 -9.06
N GLY A 138 -10.78 -4.63 -10.29
CA GLY A 138 -12.00 -3.90 -10.59
C GLY A 138 -13.18 -4.82 -10.85
N THR A 139 -14.27 -4.24 -11.33
CA THR A 139 -15.44 -5.02 -11.75
C THR A 139 -15.12 -5.92 -12.94
N ARG A 140 -15.95 -6.96 -13.12
CA ARG A 140 -15.90 -7.86 -14.27
C ARG A 140 -16.10 -7.08 -15.56
N CYS A 141 -15.32 -7.38 -16.58
CA CYS A 141 -15.44 -6.72 -17.88
C CYS A 141 -14.99 -7.64 -19.02
N HIS A 142 -15.39 -7.30 -20.25
CA HIS A 142 -15.08 -8.06 -21.47
C HIS A 142 -14.17 -7.29 -22.44
N LEU A 143 -13.42 -6.32 -21.91
CA LEU A 143 -12.52 -5.49 -22.71
C LEU A 143 -11.27 -6.26 -23.11
N PRO A 144 -10.59 -5.91 -24.22
CA PRO A 144 -9.44 -6.65 -24.72
C PRO A 144 -8.21 -6.59 -23.78
N TRP A 145 -8.18 -5.64 -22.84
CA TRP A 145 -7.14 -5.54 -21.81
C TRP A 145 -7.61 -6.01 -20.42
N ALA A 146 -8.75 -6.70 -20.34
CA ALA A 146 -9.18 -7.33 -19.09
C ALA A 146 -8.14 -8.37 -18.65
N VAL A 147 -7.91 -8.47 -17.34
CA VAL A 147 -6.92 -9.38 -16.77
C VAL A 147 -7.61 -10.54 -16.09
N ILE A 148 -7.05 -11.74 -16.30
CA ILE A 148 -7.49 -12.99 -15.68
C ILE A 148 -6.39 -13.42 -14.71
N TYR A 149 -6.77 -13.59 -13.44
CA TYR A 149 -5.84 -13.98 -12.39
C TYR A 149 -5.83 -15.51 -12.22
N PRO A 150 -4.66 -16.12 -11.94
CA PRO A 150 -4.53 -17.56 -11.79
C PRO A 150 -5.21 -18.08 -10.52
N GLN A 151 -5.39 -19.39 -10.45
CA GLN A 151 -5.83 -20.11 -9.25
C GLN A 151 -5.03 -19.68 -8.01
N GLY A 152 -5.73 -19.51 -6.88
CA GLY A 152 -5.14 -19.11 -5.60
C GLY A 152 -4.89 -17.60 -5.44
N SER A 153 -5.05 -16.80 -6.49
CA SER A 153 -5.05 -15.33 -6.35
C SER A 153 -6.27 -14.81 -5.56
N MET A 154 -6.17 -13.61 -4.99
CA MET A 154 -7.29 -13.00 -4.24
C MET A 154 -8.53 -12.79 -5.11
N ALA A 155 -8.37 -12.41 -6.39
CA ALA A 155 -9.47 -12.31 -7.34
C ALA A 155 -10.16 -13.65 -7.61
N HIS A 156 -9.37 -14.72 -7.77
CA HIS A 156 -9.91 -16.06 -7.96
C HIS A 156 -10.69 -16.54 -6.72
N LEU A 157 -10.10 -16.42 -5.53
CA LEU A 157 -10.73 -16.80 -4.27
C LEU A 157 -11.99 -15.98 -3.98
N SER A 158 -11.96 -14.67 -4.27
CA SER A 158 -13.13 -13.79 -4.11
C SER A 158 -14.29 -14.21 -5.02
N HIS A 159 -14.03 -14.54 -6.28
CA HIS A 159 -15.08 -15.01 -7.20
C HIS A 159 -15.68 -16.36 -6.79
N ILE A 160 -14.89 -17.28 -6.22
CA ILE A 160 -15.41 -18.53 -5.63
C ILE A 160 -16.32 -18.21 -4.44
N ASN A 161 -15.85 -17.36 -3.51
CA ASN A 161 -16.60 -17.02 -2.29
C ASN A 161 -17.94 -16.33 -2.59
N HIS A 162 -18.03 -15.57 -3.69
CA HIS A 162 -19.27 -14.93 -4.14
C HIS A 162 -20.13 -15.82 -5.05
N GLY A 163 -19.75 -17.08 -5.28
CA GLY A 163 -20.51 -18.02 -6.10
C GLY A 163 -20.47 -17.76 -7.61
N PHE A 164 -19.53 -16.95 -8.10
CA PHE A 164 -19.35 -16.69 -9.53
C PHE A 164 -18.58 -17.79 -10.26
N LEU A 165 -17.84 -18.61 -9.52
CA LEU A 165 -17.02 -19.70 -10.05
C LEU A 165 -17.19 -20.97 -9.22
N SER A 166 -17.12 -22.12 -9.90
CA SER A 166 -16.95 -23.41 -9.23
C SER A 166 -15.55 -23.50 -8.62
N ALA A 167 -15.41 -24.23 -7.51
CA ALA A 167 -14.12 -24.50 -6.86
C ALA A 167 -13.11 -25.25 -7.77
N THR A 168 -13.58 -25.85 -8.85
CA THR A 168 -12.76 -26.52 -9.88
C THR A 168 -12.18 -25.57 -10.94
N SER A 169 -12.54 -24.29 -10.90
CA SER A 169 -12.05 -23.30 -11.86
C SER A 169 -10.57 -23.04 -11.66
N MET A 170 -9.83 -22.90 -12.77
CA MET A 170 -8.37 -22.70 -12.75
C MET A 170 -7.95 -21.22 -12.78
N ALA A 171 -8.91 -20.31 -12.94
CA ALA A 171 -8.66 -18.89 -13.09
C ALA A 171 -9.87 -18.03 -12.73
N SER A 172 -9.64 -16.74 -12.43
CA SER A 172 -10.70 -15.77 -12.18
C SER A 172 -11.50 -15.46 -13.46
N LEU A 173 -12.69 -14.88 -13.32
CA LEU A 173 -13.34 -14.18 -14.42
C LEU A 173 -12.50 -12.96 -14.85
N PRO A 174 -12.62 -12.49 -16.10
CA PRO A 174 -11.91 -11.30 -16.57
C PRO A 174 -12.39 -10.05 -15.85
N VAL A 175 -11.46 -9.24 -15.36
CA VAL A 175 -11.73 -8.04 -14.56
C VAL A 175 -10.88 -6.87 -15.02
N HIS A 176 -11.33 -5.65 -14.70
CA HIS A 176 -10.53 -4.46 -14.92
C HIS A 176 -9.24 -4.50 -14.08
N PRO A 177 -8.06 -4.24 -14.68
CA PRO A 177 -6.81 -4.12 -13.93
C PRO A 177 -6.69 -2.74 -13.28
N THR A 178 -7.58 -2.45 -12.33
CA THR A 178 -7.58 -1.19 -11.56
C THR A 178 -6.22 -0.82 -10.95
N PRO A 179 -5.36 -1.74 -10.46
CA PRO A 179 -4.03 -1.35 -10.00
C PRO A 179 -3.18 -0.73 -11.11
N ILE A 180 -3.30 -1.18 -12.37
CA ILE A 180 -2.58 -0.59 -13.51
C ILE A 180 -3.09 0.82 -13.78
N TYR A 181 -4.41 1.03 -13.75
CA TYR A 181 -4.99 2.37 -13.96
C TYR A 181 -4.48 3.35 -12.90
N GLU A 182 -4.40 2.90 -11.65
CA GLU A 182 -3.88 3.72 -10.55
C GLU A 182 -2.38 3.97 -10.68
N ILE A 183 -1.57 3.02 -11.15
CA ILE A 183 -0.15 3.24 -11.43
C ILE A 183 0.00 4.33 -12.49
N ILE A 184 -0.72 4.22 -13.61
CA ILE A 184 -0.67 5.21 -14.69
C ILE A 184 -1.09 6.58 -14.16
N PHE A 185 -2.19 6.65 -13.40
CA PHE A 185 -2.65 7.90 -12.79
C PHE A 185 -1.57 8.54 -11.90
N ASN A 186 -0.97 7.77 -10.98
CA ASN A 186 0.07 8.27 -10.09
C ASN A 186 1.33 8.76 -10.81
N LEU A 187 1.71 8.11 -11.92
CA LEU A 187 2.93 8.46 -12.67
C LEU A 187 2.73 9.56 -13.71
N THR A 188 1.48 9.85 -14.11
CA THR A 188 1.18 10.86 -15.13
C THR A 188 0.80 12.21 -14.54
N LEU A 189 0.24 12.22 -13.33
CA LEU A 189 -0.26 13.43 -12.68
C LEU A 189 0.83 14.17 -11.88
N PHE A 190 1.93 13.50 -11.52
CA PHE A 190 3.01 13.99 -10.66
C PHE A 190 4.37 13.75 -11.30
#